data_AF-A0A5P9BHD8-F1
#
_entry.id   AF-A0A5P9BHD8-F1
#
_cell.length_a   1.000
_cell.length_b   1.000
_cell.length_c   1.000
_cell.angle_alpha   90.00
_cell.angle_beta   90.00
_cell.angle_gamma   90.00
#
_symmetry.space_group_name_H-M   'P 1'
#
loop_
_entity.id
_entity.type
_entity.pdbx_description
1 polymer ?
#
loop_
_entity_poly.entity_id
_entity_poly.type
_entity_poly.pdbx_seq_one_letter_code
_entity_poly.pdbx_strand_id
1 'polypeptide(L)'
;MIPIKSKATLMFILGLTVALTTGASANFRKEAVDESFDTEEHERVCHIESPTSASVNCKNGDIMLFIPRRISSNTTKESIILASLVCDFRYEVMHSSEALSCVFTTKRKQQWTGFGME
;
A
#
# COMPACT_ATOMS: atom_id res chain seq x y z
N MET A 1 -20.47 -19.90 -59.36
CA MET A 1 -19.39 -19.11 -58.76
C MET A 1 -19.97 -18.35 -57.57
N ILE A 2 -19.44 -18.63 -56.38
CA ILE A 2 -19.53 -17.87 -55.11
C ILE A 2 -20.87 -17.93 -54.32
N PRO A 3 -20.81 -18.13 -52.98
CA PRO A 3 -21.69 -19.06 -52.27
C PRO A 3 -22.46 -18.48 -51.05
N ILE A 4 -23.36 -19.31 -50.50
CA ILE A 4 -23.61 -19.64 -49.07
C ILE A 4 -23.72 -18.45 -48.07
N LYS A 5 -24.86 -18.30 -47.37
CA LYS A 5 -25.00 -18.69 -45.94
C LYS A 5 -26.35 -18.28 -45.32
N SER A 6 -27.02 -19.33 -44.88
CA SER A 6 -28.19 -19.41 -44.02
C SER A 6 -28.13 -18.45 -42.84
N LYS A 7 -29.17 -17.62 -42.71
CA LYS A 7 -29.43 -16.78 -41.54
C LYS A 7 -30.22 -17.61 -40.52
N ALA A 8 -29.51 -18.29 -39.63
CA ALA A 8 -30.11 -18.87 -38.43
C ALA A 8 -30.08 -17.80 -37.32
N THR A 9 -31.17 -17.05 -37.23
CA THR A 9 -31.46 -16.16 -36.10
C THR A 9 -31.91 -17.04 -34.93
N LEU A 10 -31.00 -17.36 -34.02
CA LEU A 10 -31.33 -18.00 -32.75
C LEU A 10 -31.04 -17.00 -31.62
N MET A 11 -32.11 -16.37 -31.12
CA MET A 11 -32.07 -15.59 -29.90
C MET A 11 -31.74 -16.51 -28.72
N PHE A 12 -30.57 -16.32 -28.11
CA PHE A 12 -30.26 -16.91 -26.82
C PHE A 12 -30.44 -15.84 -25.74
N ILE A 13 -31.59 -15.92 -25.07
CA ILE A 13 -31.89 -15.21 -23.84
C ILE A 13 -31.08 -15.90 -22.74
N LEU A 14 -30.06 -15.24 -22.18
CA LEU A 14 -29.45 -15.68 -20.92
C LEU A 14 -30.00 -14.81 -19.79
N GLY A 15 -30.85 -15.45 -18.99
CA GLY A 15 -31.49 -14.90 -17.81
C GLY A 15 -30.49 -14.55 -16.72
N LEU A 16 -30.70 -13.37 -16.16
CA LEU A 16 -30.07 -12.84 -14.98
C LEU A 16 -30.62 -13.57 -13.74
N THR A 17 -29.92 -14.58 -13.24
CA THR A 17 -30.22 -15.21 -11.94
C THR A 17 -29.38 -14.55 -10.85
N VAL A 18 -30.00 -13.65 -10.10
CA VAL A 18 -29.45 -13.09 -8.85
C VAL A 18 -29.65 -14.13 -7.74
N ALA A 19 -28.57 -14.79 -7.32
CA ALA A 19 -28.57 -15.66 -6.15
C ALA A 19 -28.10 -14.86 -4.93
N LEU A 20 -29.05 -14.44 -4.08
CA LEU A 20 -28.79 -14.07 -2.70
C LEU A 20 -28.72 -15.35 -1.86
N THR A 21 -27.53 -15.69 -1.36
CA THR A 21 -27.39 -16.63 -0.24
C THR A 21 -26.45 -16.04 0.80
N THR A 22 -27.04 -15.62 1.91
CA THR A 22 -26.40 -15.37 3.19
C THR A 22 -26.00 -16.72 3.81
N GLY A 23 -24.76 -16.84 4.27
CA GLY A 23 -24.28 -18.08 4.91
C GLY A 23 -22.76 -18.10 5.08
N ALA A 24 -22.29 -17.41 6.12
CA ALA A 24 -20.89 -17.38 6.53
C ALA A 24 -20.44 -18.76 7.03
N SER A 25 -19.38 -19.30 6.42
CA SER A 25 -18.41 -20.21 7.03
C SER A 25 -17.22 -20.34 6.07
N ALA A 26 -16.35 -19.34 6.08
CA ALA A 26 -15.07 -19.42 5.40
C ALA A 26 -14.18 -20.41 6.16
N ASN A 27 -13.89 -21.55 5.53
CA ASN A 27 -12.85 -22.47 5.95
C ASN A 27 -11.51 -21.73 5.90
N PHE A 28 -11.03 -21.30 7.07
CA PHE A 28 -9.69 -20.75 7.25
C PHE A 28 -8.67 -21.87 7.07
N ARG A 29 -8.28 -22.10 5.82
CA ARG A 29 -7.15 -22.95 5.46
C ARG A 29 -5.89 -22.24 5.95
N LYS A 30 -5.41 -22.68 7.10
CA LYS A 30 -4.15 -22.26 7.70
C LYS A 30 -3.01 -22.76 6.80
N GLU A 31 -2.63 -21.97 5.80
CA GLU A 31 -1.36 -22.13 5.12
C GLU A 31 -0.28 -21.82 6.15
N ALA A 32 0.39 -22.86 6.63
CA ALA A 32 1.62 -22.74 7.36
C ALA A 32 2.67 -22.18 6.39
N VAL A 33 2.77 -20.86 6.34
CA VAL A 33 3.99 -20.21 5.87
C VAL A 33 5.03 -20.57 6.92
N ASP A 34 5.99 -21.38 6.49
CA ASP A 34 7.25 -21.65 7.16
C ASP A 34 8.04 -20.33 7.22
N GLU A 35 7.65 -19.46 8.16
CA GLU A 35 8.45 -18.30 8.56
C GLU A 35 9.57 -18.80 9.47
N SER A 36 10.65 -19.26 8.86
CA SER A 36 11.97 -18.96 9.40
C SER A 36 12.25 -17.48 9.09
N PHE A 37 11.46 -16.58 9.70
CA PHE A 37 11.77 -15.16 9.78
C PHE A 37 12.83 -15.03 10.86
N ASP A 38 14.09 -14.99 10.41
CA ASP A 38 15.25 -14.72 11.26
C ASP A 38 14.91 -13.53 12.16
N THR A 39 14.77 -13.82 13.45
CA THR A 39 14.31 -12.87 14.44
C THR A 39 15.51 -12.05 14.90
N GLU A 40 16.13 -11.30 13.99
CA GLU A 40 17.17 -10.34 14.34
C GLU A 40 16.80 -8.93 13.86
N GLU A 41 16.72 -8.03 14.84
CA GLU A 41 16.31 -6.62 14.76
C GLU A 41 14.80 -6.36 14.71
N HIS A 42 14.22 -6.31 15.92
CA HIS A 42 13.02 -5.57 16.30
C HIS A 42 12.56 -4.53 15.24
N GLU A 43 11.34 -4.70 14.72
CA GLU A 43 10.58 -3.66 14.03
C GLU A 43 10.41 -2.44 14.95
N ARG A 44 11.40 -1.56 14.98
CA ARG A 44 11.34 -0.34 15.79
C ARG A 44 10.41 0.63 15.08
N VAL A 45 9.45 1.17 15.83
CA VAL A 45 8.63 2.27 15.35
C VAL A 45 9.48 3.54 15.39
N CYS A 46 9.86 4.05 14.22
CA CYS A 46 10.51 5.35 14.08
C CYS A 46 9.44 6.45 14.01
N HIS A 47 9.14 7.07 15.14
CA HIS A 47 8.22 8.20 15.17
C HIS A 47 8.92 9.50 14.74
N ILE A 48 8.31 10.21 13.79
CA ILE A 48 8.78 11.50 13.30
C ILE A 48 7.63 12.49 13.20
N GLU A 49 7.95 13.76 13.46
CA GLU A 49 6.97 14.85 13.40
C GLU A 49 7.28 15.86 12.28
N SER A 50 8.45 15.72 11.65
CA SER A 50 8.89 16.50 10.50
C SER A 50 9.36 15.54 9.41
N PRO A 51 8.96 15.72 8.14
CA PRO A 51 9.44 14.90 7.03
C PRO A 51 10.98 14.87 6.93
N THR A 52 11.62 16.02 7.20
CA THR A 52 13.08 16.16 7.14
C THR A 52 13.82 15.35 8.20
N SER A 53 13.15 14.95 9.27
CA SER A 53 13.77 14.19 10.36
C SER A 53 13.87 12.68 10.08
N ALA A 54 13.24 12.21 9.00
CA ALA A 54 13.25 10.79 8.64
C ALA A 54 14.66 10.27 8.31
N SER A 55 15.51 11.10 7.67
CA SER A 55 16.89 10.71 7.29
C SER A 55 17.80 10.46 8.49
N VAL A 56 17.55 11.16 9.60
CA VAL A 56 18.36 11.11 10.82
C VAL A 56 17.84 10.06 11.79
N ASN A 57 16.52 9.94 11.90
CA ASN A 57 15.90 9.15 12.97
C ASN A 57 15.58 7.70 12.56
N CYS A 58 15.34 7.44 11.27
CA CYS A 58 14.87 6.14 10.81
C CYS A 58 15.96 5.35 10.08
N LYS A 59 15.94 4.03 10.25
CA LYS A 59 16.80 3.06 9.55
C LYS A 59 15.98 2.20 8.60
N ASN A 60 16.66 1.65 7.58
CA ASN A 60 16.03 0.70 6.65
C ASN A 60 15.35 -0.44 7.41
N GLY A 61 14.08 -0.70 7.12
CA GLY A 61 13.29 -1.74 7.79
C GLY A 61 12.51 -1.26 9.00
N ASP A 62 12.80 -0.08 9.58
CA ASP A 62 11.99 0.48 10.67
C ASP A 62 10.55 0.76 10.18
N ILE A 63 9.56 0.61 11.06
CA ILE A 63 8.20 1.09 10.81
C ILE A 63 8.19 2.60 11.08
N MET A 64 8.23 3.40 10.03
CA MET A 64 8.12 4.85 10.17
C MET A 64 6.67 5.21 10.49
N LEU A 65 6.48 6.06 11.49
CA LEU A 65 5.20 6.69 11.81
C LEU A 65 5.40 8.21 11.79
N PHE A 66 4.86 8.86 10.78
CA PHE A 66 4.85 10.31 10.66
C PHE A 66 3.53 10.87 11.20
N ILE A 67 3.61 11.64 12.28
CA ILE A 67 2.49 12.40 12.85
C ILE A 67 2.96 13.85 13.01
N PRO A 68 2.50 14.78 12.16
CA PRO A 68 2.96 16.16 12.19
C PRO A 68 2.47 16.87 13.46
N ARG A 69 3.31 17.73 14.03
CA ARG A 69 2.96 18.55 15.21
C ARG A 69 1.72 19.44 15.00
N ARG A 70 1.48 19.86 13.76
CA ARG A 70 0.35 20.71 13.37
C ARG A 70 -0.21 20.21 12.05
N ILE A 71 -1.51 19.97 12.02
CA ILE A 71 -2.23 19.65 10.79
C ILE A 71 -2.61 20.97 10.12
N SER A 72 -2.24 21.11 8.86
CA SER A 72 -2.55 22.25 7.99
C SER A 72 -3.03 21.77 6.63
N SER A 73 -3.43 22.71 5.76
CA SER A 73 -3.80 22.38 4.37
C SER A 73 -2.68 21.71 3.57
N ASN A 74 -1.41 21.86 3.99
CA ASN A 74 -0.27 21.26 3.32
C ASN A 74 0.11 19.87 3.84
N THR A 75 -0.41 19.46 5.00
CA THR A 75 0.01 18.23 5.69
C THR A 75 -0.17 16.98 4.82
N THR A 76 -1.28 16.86 4.11
CA THR A 76 -1.53 15.73 3.20
C THR A 76 -0.51 15.69 2.06
N LYS A 77 -0.16 16.85 1.49
CA LYS A 77 0.84 16.94 0.43
C LYS A 77 2.22 16.51 0.95
N GLU A 78 2.61 16.99 2.13
CA GLU A 78 3.88 16.62 2.78
C GLU A 78 3.93 15.13 3.06
N SER A 79 2.84 14.55 3.57
CA SER A 79 2.70 13.12 3.84
C SER A 79 2.88 12.28 2.58
N ILE A 80 2.20 12.63 1.48
CA ILE A 80 2.34 11.94 0.19
C ILE A 80 3.76 12.05 -0.37
N ILE A 81 4.37 13.25 -0.31
CA ILE A 81 5.74 13.47 -0.75
C ILE A 81 6.71 12.62 0.08
N LEU A 82 6.59 12.66 1.40
CA LEU A 82 7.40 11.84 2.29
C LEU A 82 7.27 10.35 1.94
N ALA A 83 6.05 9.86 1.77
CA ALA A 83 5.82 8.46 1.41
C ALA A 83 6.53 8.07 0.10
N SER A 84 6.45 8.94 -0.91
CA SER A 84 7.13 8.76 -2.20
C SER A 84 8.65 8.63 -2.08
N LEU A 85 9.25 9.29 -1.09
CA LEU A 85 10.69 9.32 -0.88
C LEU A 85 11.17 8.13 -0.04
N VAL A 86 10.43 7.74 1.00
CA VAL A 86 10.96 6.84 2.04
C VAL A 86 10.19 5.55 2.29
N CYS A 87 9.00 5.33 1.72
CA CYS A 87 8.23 4.10 1.99
C CYS A 87 8.57 2.94 1.05
N ASP A 88 8.92 1.77 1.56
CA ASP A 88 9.08 0.57 0.74
C ASP A 88 7.71 0.03 0.29
N PHE A 89 7.34 0.32 -0.95
CA PHE A 89 6.04 -0.06 -1.54
C PHE A 89 5.84 -1.57 -1.77
N ARG A 90 6.80 -2.41 -1.38
CA ARG A 90 6.56 -3.86 -1.25
C ARG A 90 5.64 -4.18 -0.08
N TYR A 91 5.53 -3.26 0.89
CA TYR A 91 4.69 -3.38 2.07
C TYR A 91 3.54 -2.37 2.01
N GLU A 92 2.52 -2.58 2.84
CA GLU A 92 1.37 -1.67 2.93
C GLU A 92 1.81 -0.28 3.42
N VAL A 93 1.24 0.75 2.79
CA VAL A 93 1.41 2.15 3.20
C VAL A 93 0.07 2.65 3.71
N MET A 94 0.00 2.93 5.01
CA MET A 94 -1.19 3.48 5.63
C MET A 94 -1.08 5.01 5.63
N HIS A 95 -2.05 5.69 5.04
CA HIS A 95 -2.05 7.14 4.92
C HIS A 95 -3.42 7.71 5.31
N SER A 96 -3.41 8.79 6.10
CA SER A 96 -4.58 9.60 6.43
C SER A 96 -4.24 11.09 6.35
N SER A 97 -5.22 11.96 6.60
CA SER A 97 -4.98 13.40 6.72
C SER A 97 -4.07 13.78 7.90
N GLU A 98 -3.90 12.88 8.88
CA GLU A 98 -3.23 13.18 10.15
C GLU A 98 -1.95 12.37 10.36
N ALA A 99 -1.76 11.28 9.61
CA ALA A 99 -0.65 10.37 9.81
C ALA A 99 -0.27 9.59 8.54
N LEU A 100 0.99 9.16 8.50
CA LEU A 100 1.52 8.19 7.54
C LEU A 100 2.28 7.11 8.29
N SER A 101 2.06 5.86 7.93
CA SER A 101 2.87 4.73 8.38
C SER A 101 3.30 3.83 7.24
N CYS A 102 4.57 3.43 7.25
CA CYS A 102 5.13 2.50 6.27
C CYS A 102 6.49 1.95 6.72
N VAL A 103 6.97 0.92 6.03
CA VAL A 103 8.36 0.45 6.19
C VAL A 103 9.32 1.46 5.56
N PHE A 104 10.26 1.98 6.34
CA PHE A 104 11.25 2.95 5.89
C PHE A 104 12.31 2.31 4.98
N THR A 105 12.69 3.04 3.93
CA THR A 105 13.79 2.67 3.05
C THR A 105 14.53 3.87 2.48
N THR A 106 15.84 3.73 2.30
CA THR A 106 16.75 4.69 1.68
C THR A 106 16.96 4.46 0.18
N LYS A 107 16.21 3.53 -0.43
CA LYS A 107 16.33 3.20 -1.88
C LYS A 107 16.26 4.42 -2.81
N ARG A 108 15.54 5.48 -2.41
CA ARG A 108 15.37 6.73 -3.17
C ARG A 108 16.12 7.92 -2.58
N LYS A 109 17.18 7.67 -1.78
CA LYS A 109 17.96 8.72 -1.12
C LYS A 109 18.49 9.80 -2.07
N GLN A 110 18.78 9.46 -3.33
CA GLN A 110 19.21 10.42 -4.35
C GLN A 110 18.19 11.54 -4.62
N GLN A 111 16.91 11.30 -4.34
CA GLN A 111 15.83 12.27 -4.57
C GLN A 111 15.66 13.23 -3.37
N TRP A 112 16.23 12.90 -2.21
CA TRP A 112 15.95 13.59 -0.94
C TRP A 112 16.41 15.06 -0.91
N THR A 113 17.56 15.37 -1.52
CA THR A 113 18.09 16.74 -1.59
C THR A 113 17.11 17.71 -2.27
N GLY A 114 16.36 17.24 -3.27
CA GLY A 114 15.33 18.03 -3.95
C GLY A 114 14.14 18.43 -3.06
N PHE A 115 14.03 17.83 -1.88
CA PHE A 115 12.95 18.05 -0.91
C PHE A 115 13.46 18.49 0.47
N GLY A 116 14.74 18.87 0.59
CA GLY A 116 15.32 19.37 1.84
C GLY A 116 15.55 18.29 2.91
N MET A 117 15.66 17.03 2.49
CA MET A 117 16.07 15.90 3.33
C MET A 117 17.54 15.58 3.05
N GLU A 118 18.41 15.72 4.05
CA GLU A 118 19.85 15.37 3.96
C GLU A 118 20.24 14.37 5.05
#